data_AF-A0A4Y3TX33-F1
#
_entry.id   AF-A0A4Y3TX33-F1
#
_cell.length_a   1.000
_cell.length_b   1.000
_cell.length_c   1.000
_cell.angle_alpha   90.00
_cell.angle_beta   90.00
_cell.angle_gamma   90.00
#
_symmetry.space_group_name_H-M   'P 1'
#
loop_
_entity.id
_entity.type
_entity.pdbx_description
1 polymer ?
#
loop_
_entity_poly.entity_id
_entity_poly.type
_entity_poly.pdbx_seq_one_letter_code
_entity_poly.pdbx_strand_id
1 'polypeptide(L)'
;MSEKRKLNHSLLVRLDDDLYGRITEQARRQDVTANSLVRRTMADTLSYPLPPKQTVKAFAPPKPEYIKELYRLRESTAELCGALVQYAIKSRQDGHTVAHAEAEKLIPDVRDAVRNLDRLRKKLEGK
;
A
#
# COMPACT_ATOMS: atom_id res chain seq x y z
N MET A 1 20.58 -17.31 -10.40
CA MET A 1 20.94 -16.18 -9.52
C MET A 1 19.83 -16.01 -8.50
N SER A 2 20.08 -16.35 -7.23
CA SER A 2 19.06 -16.47 -6.18
C SER A 2 18.64 -15.08 -5.66
N GLU A 3 17.60 -14.51 -6.26
CA GLU A 3 16.94 -13.29 -5.80
C GLU A 3 16.01 -13.61 -4.63
N LYS A 4 16.60 -13.71 -3.44
CA LYS A 4 16.06 -13.47 -2.09
C LYS A 4 16.87 -14.32 -1.12
N ARG A 5 18.04 -13.81 -0.70
CA ARG A 5 18.70 -14.33 0.50
C ARG A 5 17.80 -14.01 1.69
N LYS A 6 16.87 -14.91 2.01
CA LYS A 6 16.19 -14.92 3.30
C LYS A 6 17.25 -15.24 4.36
N LEU A 7 17.24 -14.49 5.47
CA LEU A 7 17.99 -14.89 6.65
C LEU A 7 17.29 -16.11 7.26
N ASN A 8 18.03 -17.19 7.50
CA ASN A 8 17.46 -18.47 7.92
C ASN A 8 17.45 -18.66 9.44
N HIS A 9 18.17 -17.80 10.19
CA HIS A 9 18.26 -17.87 11.64
C HIS A 9 17.71 -16.59 12.26
N SER A 10 16.90 -16.73 13.30
CA SER A 10 16.29 -15.61 14.04
C SER A 10 16.58 -15.72 15.53
N LEU A 11 16.76 -14.55 16.15
CA LEU A 11 16.84 -14.37 17.60
C LEU A 11 15.72 -13.40 17.99
N LEU A 12 14.88 -13.79 18.96
CA LEU A 12 13.83 -12.93 19.49
C LEU A 12 14.31 -12.29 20.79
N VAL A 13 14.33 -10.97 20.82
CA VAL A 13 14.75 -10.17 21.99
C VAL A 13 13.56 -9.36 22.45
N ARG A 14 13.25 -9.43 23.75
CA ARG A 14 12.26 -8.55 24.38
C ARG A 14 12.98 -7.31 24.90
N LEU A 15 12.44 -6.15 24.57
CA LEU A 15 12.95 -4.84 24.97
C LEU A 15 11.86 -4.16 25.81
N ASP A 16 12.28 -3.28 26.72
CA ASP A 16 11.35 -2.32 27.30
C ASP A 16 10.91 -1.27 26.26
N ASP A 17 9.82 -0.56 26.58
CA ASP A 17 9.20 0.40 25.66
C ASP A 17 10.11 1.60 25.36
N ASP A 18 10.93 2.05 26.32
CA ASP A 18 11.83 3.20 26.14
C ASP A 18 12.96 2.86 25.16
N LEU A 19 13.63 1.72 25.36
CA LEU A 19 14.69 1.25 24.49
C LEU A 19 14.17 0.94 23.08
N TYR A 20 13.00 0.30 22.98
CA TYR A 20 12.34 0.07 21.69
C TYR A 20 12.01 1.38 20.96
N GLY A 21 11.49 2.37 21.69
CA GLY A 21 11.19 3.71 21.18
C GLY A 21 12.44 4.38 20.61
N ARG A 22 13.55 4.39 21.37
CA ARG A 22 14.83 4.97 20.95
C ARG A 22 15.40 4.30 19.69
N ILE A 23 15.38 2.97 19.62
CA ILE A 23 15.85 2.22 18.44
C ILE A 23 15.01 2.60 17.21
N THR A 24 13.70 2.71 17.37
CA THR A 24 12.79 3.06 16.28
C THR A 24 13.00 4.48 15.79
N GLU A 25 13.20 5.44 16.69
CA GLU A 25 13.49 6.83 16.33
C GLU A 25 14.84 6.96 15.62
N GLN A 26 15.88 6.30 16.13
CA GLN A 26 17.21 6.27 15.52
C GLN A 26 17.17 5.65 14.12
N ALA A 27 16.41 4.56 13.94
CA ALA A 27 16.24 3.91 12.65
C ALA A 27 15.55 4.84 11.65
N ARG A 28 14.52 5.58 12.09
CA ARG A 28 13.86 6.61 11.30
C ARG A 28 14.83 7.72 10.86
N ARG A 29 15.66 8.24 11.77
CA ARG A 29 16.66 9.29 11.45
C ARG A 29 17.68 8.83 10.40
N GLN A 30 17.95 7.53 10.30
CA GLN A 30 18.95 6.95 9.38
C GLN A 30 18.35 6.36 8.09
N ASP A 31 17.03 6.49 7.91
CA ASP A 31 16.27 5.93 6.78
C ASP A 31 16.47 4.40 6.62
N VAL A 32 16.44 3.66 7.74
CA VAL A 32 16.57 2.20 7.77
C VAL A 32 15.50 1.58 8.66
N THR A 33 15.28 0.27 8.55
CA THR A 33 14.40 -0.45 9.48
C THR A 33 15.11 -0.68 10.82
N ALA A 34 14.35 -0.74 11.93
CA ALA A 34 14.88 -1.05 13.26
C ALA A 34 15.71 -2.35 13.28
N ASN A 35 15.24 -3.40 12.60
CA ASN A 35 15.97 -4.67 12.46
C ASN A 35 17.30 -4.51 11.70
N SER A 36 17.35 -3.66 10.68
CA SER A 36 18.60 -3.38 9.96
C SER A 36 19.56 -2.56 10.82
N LEU A 37 19.06 -1.61 11.60
CA LEU A 37 19.87 -0.85 12.55
C LEU A 37 20.49 -1.77 13.59
N VAL A 38 19.69 -2.61 14.27
CA VAL A 38 20.17 -3.54 15.30
C VAL A 38 21.22 -4.51 14.75
N ARG A 39 20.95 -5.12 13.58
CA ARG A 39 21.92 -6.03 12.94
C ARG A 39 23.24 -5.33 12.60
N ARG A 40 23.16 -4.07 12.15
CA ARG A 40 24.35 -3.27 11.86
C ARG A 40 25.16 -3.00 13.13
N THR A 41 24.50 -2.51 14.18
CA THR A 41 25.16 -2.22 15.45
C THR A 41 25.80 -3.46 16.06
N MET A 42 25.12 -4.62 16.00
CA MET A 42 25.70 -5.88 16.48
C MET A 42 26.89 -6.33 15.64
N ALA A 43 26.80 -6.24 14.31
CA ALA A 43 27.89 -6.63 13.45
C ALA A 43 29.11 -5.72 13.64
N ASP A 44 28.92 -4.41 13.77
CA ASP A 44 29.97 -3.44 14.07
C ASP A 44 30.63 -3.77 15.42
N THR A 45 29.83 -4.11 16.44
CA THR A 45 30.33 -4.50 17.78
C THR A 45 31.12 -5.80 17.75
N LEU A 46 30.70 -6.76 16.93
CA LEU A 46 31.32 -8.09 16.81
C LEU A 46 32.43 -8.15 15.74
N SER A 47 32.80 -7.01 15.14
CA SER A 47 33.72 -6.96 13.98
C SER A 47 33.31 -7.89 12.83
N TYR A 48 32.00 -8.10 12.63
CA TYR A 48 31.47 -8.99 11.61
C TYR A 48 31.25 -8.23 10.30
N PRO A 49 31.79 -8.71 9.16
CA PRO A 49 31.65 -8.02 7.89
C PRO A 49 30.21 -8.07 7.39
N LEU A 50 29.59 -6.90 7.23
CA LEU A 50 28.29 -6.79 6.59
C LEU A 50 28.42 -6.48 5.09
N PRO A 51 27.48 -6.97 4.26
CA PRO A 51 27.36 -6.51 2.89
C PRO A 51 27.07 -5.00 2.86
N PRO A 52 27.41 -4.31 1.75
CA PRO A 52 27.21 -2.86 1.62
C PRO A 52 25.74 -2.47 1.89
N LYS A 53 25.55 -1.28 2.47
CA LYS A 53 24.25 -0.75 2.93
C LYS A 53 23.20 -0.90 1.82
N GLN A 54 22.33 -1.91 1.96
CA GLN A 54 21.14 -2.01 1.12
C GLN A 54 20.09 -1.07 1.70
N THR A 55 19.71 -0.06 0.92
CA THR A 55 18.57 0.80 1.20
C THR A 55 17.30 -0.02 1.03
N VAL A 56 16.90 -0.71 2.09
CA VAL A 56 15.53 -1.25 2.17
C VAL A 56 14.63 -0.03 2.30
N LYS A 57 13.69 0.15 1.35
CA LYS A 57 12.71 1.25 1.38
C LYS A 57 12.20 1.43 2.80
N ALA A 58 12.50 2.59 3.35
CA ALA A 58 12.22 2.93 4.72
C ALA A 58 10.72 2.88 5.03
N PHE A 59 10.45 2.89 6.33
CA PHE A 59 9.14 3.12 6.91
C PHE A 59 8.33 4.14 6.10
N ALA A 60 7.32 3.68 5.37
CA ALA A 60 6.34 4.58 4.78
C ALA A 60 5.44 5.04 5.94
N PRO A 61 5.39 6.35 6.27
CA PRO A 61 4.47 6.84 7.28
C PRO A 61 3.04 6.41 6.91
N PRO A 62 2.17 6.14 7.90
CA PRO A 62 0.78 5.84 7.63
C PRO A 62 0.21 6.96 6.76
N LYS A 63 -0.49 6.59 5.69
CA LYS A 63 -1.05 7.58 4.76
C LYS A 63 -1.92 8.56 5.54
N PRO A 64 -1.85 9.87 5.25
CA PRO A 64 -2.75 10.84 5.85
C PRO A 64 -4.21 10.41 5.70
N GLU A 65 -5.07 10.71 6.69
CA GLU A 65 -6.48 10.29 6.69
C GLU A 65 -7.21 10.72 5.41
N TYR A 66 -6.96 11.93 4.90
CA TYR A 66 -7.56 12.40 3.65
C TYR A 66 -7.19 11.54 2.43
N ILE A 67 -6.00 10.93 2.41
CA ILE A 67 -5.62 9.98 1.36
C ILE A 67 -6.37 8.66 1.54
N LYS A 68 -6.56 8.19 2.79
CA LYS A 68 -7.33 6.97 3.06
C LYS A 68 -8.78 7.11 2.60
N GLU A 69 -9.40 8.28 2.81
CA GLU A 69 -10.74 8.55 2.29
C GLU A 69 -10.81 8.49 0.76
N LEU A 70 -9.78 8.97 0.05
CA LEU A 70 -9.71 8.81 -1.41
C LEU A 70 -9.61 7.34 -1.84
N TYR A 71 -8.92 6.50 -1.06
CA TYR A 71 -8.88 5.06 -1.31
C TYR A 71 -10.25 4.40 -1.10
N ARG A 72 -10.95 4.74 -0.01
CA ARG A 72 -12.31 4.24 0.27
C ARG A 72 -13.29 4.67 -0.82
N LEU A 73 -13.26 5.95 -1.19
CA LEU A 73 -14.13 6.48 -2.25
C LEU A 73 -13.87 5.77 -3.59
N ARG A 74 -12.60 5.51 -3.94
CA ARG A 74 -12.25 4.75 -5.14
C ARG A 74 -12.82 3.34 -5.10
N GLU A 75 -12.73 2.66 -3.97
CA GLU A 75 -13.26 1.31 -3.78
C GLU A 75 -14.79 1.29 -3.94
N SER A 76 -15.51 2.15 -3.23
CA SER A 76 -16.98 2.25 -3.36
C SER A 76 -17.42 2.60 -4.79
N THR A 77 -16.68 3.46 -5.49
CA THR A 77 -16.99 3.80 -6.89
C THR A 77 -16.75 2.62 -7.84
N ALA A 78 -15.72 1.81 -7.57
CA ALA A 78 -15.45 0.59 -8.35
C ALA A 78 -16.51 -0.49 -8.11
N GLU A 79 -16.95 -0.66 -6.86
CA GLU A 79 -18.06 -1.55 -6.51
C GLU A 79 -19.37 -1.12 -7.21
N LEU A 80 -19.69 0.18 -7.20
CA LEU A 80 -20.82 0.74 -7.93
C LEU A 80 -20.73 0.43 -9.43
N CYS A 81 -19.56 0.61 -10.04
CA CYS A 81 -19.33 0.27 -11.45
C CYS A 81 -19.58 -1.22 -11.73
N GLY A 82 -19.09 -2.10 -10.85
CA GLY A 82 -19.31 -3.54 -10.95
C GLY A 82 -20.79 -3.90 -10.86
N ALA A 83 -21.51 -3.31 -9.91
CA ALA A 83 -22.95 -3.51 -9.73
C ALA A 83 -23.76 -3.02 -10.94
N LEU A 84 -23.40 -1.85 -11.51
CA LEU A 84 -24.01 -1.31 -12.73
C LEU A 84 -23.83 -2.24 -13.94
N VAL A 85 -22.65 -2.81 -14.11
CA VAL A 85 -22.38 -3.79 -15.18
C VAL A 85 -23.23 -5.04 -14.99
N GLN A 86 -23.31 -5.58 -13.78
CA GLN A 86 -24.15 -6.76 -13.49
C GLN A 86 -25.63 -6.46 -13.73
N TYR A 87 -26.11 -5.28 -13.33
CA TYR A 87 -27.47 -4.81 -13.61
C TYR A 87 -27.74 -4.70 -15.12
N ALA A 88 -26.81 -4.13 -15.89
CA ALA A 88 -26.93 -4.00 -17.35
C ALA A 88 -27.00 -5.38 -18.03
N ILE A 89 -26.21 -6.35 -17.56
CA ILE A 89 -26.25 -7.74 -18.05
C ILE A 89 -27.60 -8.38 -17.74
N LYS A 90 -28.07 -8.26 -16.48
CA LYS A 90 -29.29 -8.93 -16.02
C LYS A 90 -30.55 -8.35 -16.69
N SER A 91 -30.64 -7.01 -16.78
CA SER A 91 -31.72 -6.33 -17.49
C SER A 91 -31.78 -6.72 -18.98
N ARG A 92 -30.64 -6.92 -19.65
CA ARG A 92 -30.60 -7.44 -21.03
C ARG A 92 -31.11 -8.88 -21.11
N GLN A 93 -30.68 -9.76 -20.19
CA GLN A 93 -31.12 -11.16 -20.16
C GLN A 93 -32.63 -11.30 -19.94
N ASP A 94 -33.19 -10.42 -19.10
CA ASP A 94 -34.61 -10.41 -18.76
C ASP A 94 -35.46 -9.61 -19.79
N GLY A 95 -34.85 -9.09 -20.86
CA GLY A 95 -35.56 -8.39 -21.94
C GLY A 95 -35.94 -6.93 -21.63
N HIS A 96 -35.46 -6.37 -20.52
CA HIS A 96 -35.71 -4.98 -20.12
C HIS A 96 -34.77 -4.00 -20.88
N THR A 97 -35.08 -3.74 -22.14
CA THR A 97 -34.25 -2.93 -23.05
C THR A 97 -34.01 -1.49 -22.59
N VAL A 98 -35.02 -0.84 -22.01
CA VAL A 98 -34.88 0.53 -21.47
C VAL A 98 -33.94 0.56 -20.27
N ALA A 99 -34.12 -0.38 -19.32
CA ALA A 99 -33.27 -0.49 -18.13
C ALA A 99 -31.81 -0.76 -18.51
N HIS A 100 -31.57 -1.65 -19.48
CA HIS A 100 -30.24 -1.92 -20.00
C HIS A 100 -29.62 -0.67 -20.64
N ALA A 101 -30.35 0.02 -21.51
CA ALA A 101 -29.86 1.21 -22.20
C ALA A 101 -29.51 2.35 -21.24
N GLU A 102 -30.32 2.59 -20.20
CA GLU A 102 -30.04 3.60 -19.18
C GLU A 102 -28.82 3.22 -18.33
N ALA A 103 -28.64 1.94 -17.99
CA ALA A 103 -27.45 1.50 -17.26
C ALA A 103 -26.16 1.63 -18.09
N GLU A 104 -26.20 1.24 -19.37
CA GLU A 104 -25.05 1.37 -20.29
C GLU A 104 -24.62 2.83 -20.48
N LYS A 105 -25.55 3.79 -20.43
CA LYS A 105 -25.21 5.22 -20.47
C LYS A 105 -24.42 5.68 -19.25
N LEU A 106 -24.67 5.11 -18.07
CA LEU A 106 -24.04 5.54 -16.81
C LEU A 106 -22.65 4.94 -16.59
N ILE A 107 -22.37 3.76 -17.15
CA ILE A 107 -21.09 3.04 -16.94
C ILE A 107 -19.86 3.89 -17.32
N PRO A 108 -19.82 4.62 -18.46
CA PRO A 108 -18.69 5.47 -18.82
C PRO A 108 -18.38 6.54 -17.77
N ASP A 109 -19.41 7.22 -17.25
CA ASP A 109 -19.26 8.31 -16.28
C ASP A 109 -18.66 7.82 -14.95
N VAL A 110 -19.17 6.68 -14.45
CA VAL A 110 -18.64 6.06 -13.24
C VAL A 110 -17.19 5.59 -13.44
N ARG A 111 -16.87 5.03 -14.61
CA ARG A 111 -15.50 4.62 -14.94
C ARG A 111 -14.54 5.80 -15.00
N ASP A 112 -14.98 6.93 -15.54
CA ASP A 112 -14.17 8.14 -15.60
C ASP A 112 -14.01 8.79 -14.22
N ALA A 113 -15.01 8.72 -13.34
CA ALA A 113 -14.88 9.11 -11.95
C ALA A 113 -13.77 8.31 -11.23
N VAL A 114 -13.72 6.98 -11.38
CA VAL A 114 -12.63 6.14 -10.83
C VAL A 114 -11.27 6.58 -11.34
N ARG A 115 -11.15 6.85 -12.65
CA ARG A 115 -9.88 7.32 -13.25
C ARG A 115 -9.45 8.68 -12.71
N ASN A 116 -10.40 9.59 -12.48
CA ASN A 116 -10.13 10.89 -11.90
C ASN A 116 -9.65 10.78 -10.45
N LEU A 117 -10.24 9.88 -9.65
CA LEU A 117 -9.76 9.56 -8.31
C LEU A 117 -8.34 8.97 -8.33
N ASP A 118 -8.04 8.07 -9.28
CA ASP A 118 -6.69 7.50 -9.44
C ASP A 118 -5.65 8.57 -9.82
N ARG A 119 -6.01 9.54 -10.67
CA ARG A 119 -5.15 10.69 -11.03
C ARG A 119 -4.94 11.62 -9.85
N LEU A 120 -6.00 11.97 -9.12
CA LEU A 120 -5.92 12.81 -7.93
C LEU A 120 -5.02 12.17 -6.87
N ARG A 121 -5.20 10.87 -6.63
CA ARG A 121 -4.35 10.11 -5.71
C ARG A 121 -2.88 10.19 -6.10
N LYS A 122 -2.54 9.94 -7.38
CA LYS A 122 -1.15 10.00 -7.86
C LYS A 122 -0.52 11.37 -7.64
N LYS A 123 -1.25 12.44 -7.98
CA LYS A 123 -0.82 13.84 -7.73
C LYS A 123 -0.53 14.10 -6.26
N LEU A 124 -1.40 13.65 -5.35
CA LEU A 124 -1.25 13.86 -3.92
C LEU A 124 -0.18 12.95 -3.28
N GLU A 125 0.09 11.78 -3.85
CA GLU A 125 1.15 10.87 -3.41
C GLU A 125 2.53 11.21 -4.01
N GLY A 126 2.63 12.22 -4.89
CA GLY A 126 3.87 12.60 -5.57
C GLY A 126 4.39 11.55 -6.55
N LYS A 127 3.48 10.82 -7.21
CA LYS A 127 3.78 9.74 -8.19
C LYS A 127 3.26 10.04 -9.58
#